data_AF-A0A937WNQ9-F1
#
_entry.id   AF-A0A937WNQ9-F1
#
_cell.length_a   1.000
_cell.length_b   1.000
_cell.length_c   1.000
_cell.angle_alpha   90.00
_cell.angle_beta   90.00
_cell.angle_gamma   90.00
#
_symmetry.space_group_name_H-M   'P 1'
#
loop_
_entity.id
_entity.type
_entity.pdbx_description
1 polymer ?
#
loop_
_entity_poly.entity_id
_entity_poly.type
_entity_poly.pdbx_seq_one_letter_code
_entity_poly.pdbx_strand_id
1 'polypeptide(L)'
;MKQTFRFKMRKMKKSRKITKFISTVEARTHLGQVLDEAQKMEHHLVINRKGKPLAAILSVEEFEDYLDMLYDDPPAVKEALIESQKDYEMGRVGSLDDLYKSLKPLKDVFDT
;
A
#
# COMPACT_ATOMS: atom_id res chain seq x y z
N MET A 1 4.15 -14.05 30.27
CA MET A 1 3.83 -12.61 30.04
C MET A 1 4.06 -12.35 28.55
N LYS A 2 2.99 -12.36 27.74
CA LYS A 2 3.09 -12.37 26.26
C LYS A 2 3.07 -10.94 25.75
N GLN A 3 4.22 -10.38 25.39
CA GLN A 3 4.27 -9.11 24.67
C GLN A 3 3.88 -9.38 23.21
N THR A 4 2.65 -9.01 22.87
CA THR A 4 2.13 -9.07 21.51
C THR A 4 2.77 -7.95 20.70
N PHE A 5 3.73 -8.32 19.85
CA PHE A 5 4.17 -7.44 18.76
C PHE A 5 2.96 -7.17 17.87
N ARG A 6 2.36 -5.99 18.01
CA ARG A 6 1.32 -5.47 17.11
C ARG A 6 2.01 -5.09 15.81
N PHE A 7 2.28 -6.07 14.96
CA PHE A 7 2.55 -5.82 13.56
C PHE A 7 1.30 -5.16 12.99
N LYS A 8 1.35 -3.83 12.86
CA LYS A 8 0.26 -3.02 12.34
C LYS A 8 0.21 -3.33 10.84
N MET A 9 -0.51 -4.38 10.46
CA MET A 9 -0.84 -4.67 9.07
C MET A 9 -1.34 -3.38 8.43
N ARG A 10 -0.50 -2.76 7.58
CA ARG A 10 -0.89 -1.69 6.67
C ARG A 10 -2.07 -2.28 5.90
N LYS A 11 -3.27 -1.73 6.11
CA LYS A 11 -4.55 -2.31 5.72
C LYS A 11 -4.60 -2.63 4.22
N MET A 12 -4.16 -3.84 3.86
CA MET A 12 -4.36 -4.41 2.53
C MET A 12 -5.80 -4.91 2.42
N LYS A 13 -6.72 -3.97 2.24
CA LYS A 13 -8.04 -4.14 1.62
C LYS A 13 -8.65 -2.75 1.41
N LYS A 14 -7.91 -1.87 0.73
CA LYS A 14 -8.53 -0.68 0.16
C LYS A 14 -9.25 -1.16 -1.10
N SER A 15 -10.52 -1.58 -0.95
CA SER A 15 -11.44 -1.66 -2.09
C SER A 15 -11.21 -0.37 -2.87
N ARG A 16 -10.87 -0.44 -4.16
CA ARG A 16 -10.66 0.73 -5.01
C ARG A 16 -11.88 1.64 -4.85
N LYS A 17 -11.77 2.62 -3.94
CA LYS A 17 -12.91 3.33 -3.39
C LYS A 17 -13.22 4.41 -4.41
N ILE A 18 -14.42 4.29 -4.96
CA ILE A 18 -15.23 5.27 -5.69
C ILE A 18 -14.43 6.53 -6.09
N THR A 19 -14.05 6.56 -7.36
CA THR A 19 -13.52 7.74 -8.04
C THR A 19 -14.63 8.79 -8.20
N LYS A 20 -14.41 10.01 -7.69
CA LYS A 20 -15.29 11.16 -7.97
C LYS A 20 -14.82 11.84 -9.26
N PHE A 21 -15.75 12.00 -10.21
CA PHE A 21 -15.50 12.70 -11.47
C PHE A 21 -15.84 14.18 -11.33
N ILE A 22 -14.94 15.05 -11.79
CA ILE A 22 -15.11 16.50 -11.79
C ILE A 22 -14.89 17.05 -13.19
N SER A 23 -15.63 18.09 -13.58
CA SER A 23 -15.41 18.70 -14.89
C SER A 23 -14.14 19.56 -14.91
N THR A 24 -13.51 19.76 -16.07
CA THR A 24 -12.39 20.71 -16.17
C THR A 24 -12.74 22.13 -15.74
N VAL A 25 -14.01 22.53 -15.89
CA VAL A 25 -14.47 23.87 -15.48
C VAL A 25 -14.51 23.96 -13.96
N GLU A 26 -15.13 22.97 -13.31
CA GLU A 26 -15.24 22.89 -11.86
C GLU A 26 -13.86 22.79 -11.19
N ALA A 27 -12.98 21.95 -11.74
CA ALA A 27 -11.60 21.81 -11.26
C ALA A 27 -10.82 23.13 -11.34
N ARG A 28 -10.99 23.90 -12.42
CA ARG A 28 -10.34 25.20 -12.58
C ARG A 28 -10.89 26.24 -11.59
N THR A 29 -12.21 26.28 -11.42
CA THR A 29 -12.86 27.29 -10.57
C THR A 29 -12.61 27.03 -9.08
N HIS A 30 -12.52 25.76 -8.68
CA HIS A 30 -12.42 25.36 -7.27
C HIS A 30 -11.12 24.61 -6.96
N LEU A 31 -10.02 24.94 -7.63
CA LEU A 31 -8.79 24.17 -7.56
C LEU A 31 -8.29 23.96 -6.11
N GLY A 32 -8.33 24.99 -5.27
CA GLY A 32 -7.91 24.87 -3.86
C GLY A 32 -8.71 23.80 -3.09
N GLN A 33 -10.04 23.80 -3.23
CA GLN A 33 -10.91 22.79 -2.58
C GLN A 33 -10.67 21.40 -3.16
N VAL A 34 -10.46 21.29 -4.47
CA VAL A 34 -10.13 20.03 -5.15
C VAL A 34 -8.82 19.45 -4.62
N LEU A 35 -7.81 20.29 -4.37
CA LEU A 35 -6.53 19.87 -3.78
C LEU A 35 -6.69 19.46 -2.32
N ASP A 36 -7.47 20.21 -1.53
CA ASP A 36 -7.78 19.85 -0.14
C ASP A 36 -8.53 18.50 -0.05
N GLU A 37 -9.47 18.27 -0.97
CA GLU A 37 -10.17 16.99 -1.11
C GLU A 37 -9.16 15.89 -1.47
N ALA A 38 -8.32 16.09 -2.50
CA ALA A 38 -7.33 15.10 -2.90
C ALA A 38 -6.34 14.74 -1.79
N GLN A 39 -5.98 15.69 -0.92
CA GLN A 39 -5.09 15.45 0.21
C GLN A 39 -5.77 14.68 1.34
N LYS A 40 -7.03 14.99 1.67
CA LYS A 40 -7.76 14.37 2.79
C LYS A 40 -8.36 13.02 2.42
N MET A 41 -8.72 12.85 1.16
CA MET A 41 -9.38 11.66 0.68
C MET A 41 -8.34 10.58 0.44
N GLU A 42 -8.67 9.38 0.90
CA GLU A 42 -7.94 8.17 0.57
C GLU A 42 -8.17 7.73 -0.91
N HIS A 43 -8.62 8.60 -1.82
CA HIS A 43 -8.92 8.25 -3.21
C HIS A 43 -8.72 9.43 -4.17
N HIS A 44 -8.34 9.10 -5.40
CA HIS A 44 -8.11 10.07 -6.47
C HIS A 44 -9.40 10.62 -7.11
N LEU A 45 -9.33 11.89 -7.51
CA LEU A 45 -10.35 12.59 -8.29
C LEU A 45 -10.02 12.47 -9.78
N VAL A 46 -11.02 12.30 -10.65
CA VAL A 46 -10.80 12.28 -12.10
C VAL A 46 -11.40 13.50 -12.77
N ILE A 47 -10.54 14.27 -13.44
CA ILE A 47 -10.93 15.39 -14.26
C ILE A 47 -11.42 14.86 -15.61
N ASN A 48 -12.63 15.28 -15.98
CA ASN A 48 -13.25 14.99 -17.25
C ASN A 48 -13.40 16.25 -18.11
N ARG A 49 -13.23 16.11 -19.42
CA ARG A 49 -13.61 17.11 -20.42
C ARG A 49 -14.57 16.49 -21.41
N LYS A 50 -15.77 17.07 -21.55
CA LYS A 50 -16.83 16.56 -22.44
C LYS A 50 -17.14 15.07 -22.20
N GLY A 51 -17.25 14.69 -20.92
CA GLY A 51 -17.53 13.31 -20.51
C GLY A 51 -16.36 12.32 -20.65
N LYS A 52 -15.19 12.76 -21.11
CA LYS A 52 -13.99 11.91 -21.25
C LYS A 52 -13.02 12.15 -20.09
N PRO A 53 -12.54 11.10 -19.41
CA PRO A 53 -11.42 11.18 -18.47
C PRO A 53 -10.18 11.75 -19.13
N LEU A 54 -9.56 12.73 -18.46
CA LEU A 54 -8.39 13.45 -18.98
C LEU A 54 -7.19 13.34 -18.03
N ALA A 55 -7.42 13.49 -16.73
CA ALA A 55 -6.37 13.46 -15.72
C ALA A 55 -6.93 12.96 -14.39
N ALA A 56 -6.06 12.39 -13.56
CA ALA A 56 -6.36 12.11 -12.16
C ALA A 56 -5.59 13.08 -11.26
N ILE A 57 -6.22 13.53 -10.18
CA ILE A 57 -5.57 14.26 -9.08
C ILE A 57 -5.54 13.33 -7.89
N LEU A 58 -4.33 13.10 -7.39
CA LEU A 58 -4.02 12.26 -6.24
C LEU A 58 -3.18 13.10 -5.27
N SER A 59 -3.19 12.72 -3.99
CA SER A 59 -2.21 13.25 -3.05
C SER A 59 -0.79 12.79 -3.44
N VAL A 60 0.22 13.51 -2.97
CA VAL A 60 1.62 13.11 -3.18
C VAL A 60 1.89 11.75 -2.54
N GLU A 61 1.37 11.50 -1.33
CA GLU A 61 1.52 10.21 -0.66
C GLU A 61 0.93 9.05 -1.48
N GLU A 62 -0.27 9.23 -2.04
CA GLU A 62 -0.89 8.21 -2.91
C GLU A 62 -0.10 8.02 -4.21
N PHE A 63 0.49 9.09 -4.76
CA PHE A 63 1.37 8.99 -5.93
C PHE A 63 2.62 8.17 -5.64
N GLU A 64 3.33 8.46 -4.55
CA GLU A 64 4.53 7.72 -4.14
C GLU A 64 4.19 6.25 -3.86
N ASP A 65 3.10 5.95 -3.13
CA ASP A 65 2.64 4.58 -2.90
C ASP A 65 2.38 3.82 -4.23
N TYR A 66 1.89 4.51 -5.27
CA TYR A 66 1.70 3.92 -6.59
C TYR A 66 3.02 3.65 -7.31
N LEU A 67 4.01 4.54 -7.19
CA LEU A 67 5.34 4.35 -7.77
C LEU A 67 6.05 3.18 -7.09
N ASP A 68 6.04 3.13 -5.76
CA ASP A 68 6.59 2.03 -4.97
C ASP A 68 5.98 0.70 -5.42
N MET A 69 4.65 0.61 -5.52
CA MET A 69 3.99 -0.61 -6.01
C MET A 69 4.41 -0.98 -7.44
N LEU A 70 4.69 -0.02 -8.31
CA LEU A 70 5.05 -0.29 -9.70
C LEU A 70 6.51 -0.73 -9.86
N TYR A 71 7.41 -0.20 -9.03
CA TYR A 71 8.85 -0.41 -9.15
C TYR A 71 9.43 -1.44 -8.17
N ASP A 72 8.87 -1.56 -6.98
CA ASP A 72 9.42 -2.39 -5.89
C ASP A 72 8.80 -3.78 -5.75
N ASP A 73 7.80 -4.13 -6.57
CA ASP A 73 7.21 -5.48 -6.60
C ASP A 73 7.70 -6.30 -7.81
N PRO A 74 8.91 -6.94 -7.75
CA PRO A 74 9.25 -8.03 -8.65
C PRO A 74 8.16 -9.12 -8.61
N PRO A 75 7.92 -9.85 -9.72
CA PRO A 75 7.00 -10.99 -9.73
C PRO A 75 7.23 -11.97 -8.57
N ALA A 76 8.50 -12.16 -8.18
CA ALA A 76 8.91 -12.99 -7.06
C ALA A 76 8.37 -12.51 -5.70
N VAL A 77 8.28 -11.19 -5.46
CA VAL A 77 7.72 -10.64 -4.20
C VAL A 77 6.23 -10.96 -4.12
N LYS A 78 5.51 -10.82 -5.24
CA LYS A 78 4.09 -11.16 -5.30
C LYS A 78 3.83 -12.65 -5.03
N GLU A 79 4.65 -13.54 -5.59
CA GLU A 79 4.57 -14.97 -5.32
C GLU A 79 4.86 -15.29 -3.85
N ALA A 80 5.91 -14.70 -3.28
CA ALA A 80 6.27 -14.87 -1.87
C ALA A 80 5.18 -14.37 -0.91
N LEU A 81 4.48 -13.27 -1.26
CA LEU A 81 3.34 -12.77 -0.50
C LEU A 81 2.15 -13.74 -0.54
N ILE A 82 1.85 -14.33 -1.71
CA ILE A 82 0.78 -15.33 -1.85
C ILE A 82 1.11 -16.59 -1.05
N GLU A 83 2.36 -17.06 -1.12
CA GLU A 83 2.82 -18.21 -0.35
C GLU A 83 2.77 -17.94 1.16
N SER A 84 3.28 -16.79 1.61
CA SER A 84 3.20 -16.38 3.02
C SER A 84 1.77 -16.26 3.52
N GLN A 85 0.84 -15.79 2.69
CA GLN A 85 -0.58 -15.72 3.06
C GLN A 85 -1.19 -17.12 3.24
N LYS A 86 -0.86 -18.07 2.35
CA LYS A 86 -1.29 -19.47 2.47
C LYS A 86 -0.71 -20.11 3.73
N ASP A 87 0.57 -19.86 4.02
CA ASP A 87 1.23 -20.32 5.23
C ASP A 87 0.57 -19.78 6.49
N TYR A 88 0.23 -18.50 6.50
CA TYR A 88 -0.52 -17.87 7.57
C TYR A 88 -1.89 -18.53 7.80
N GLU A 89 -2.65 -18.75 6.74
CA GLU A 89 -3.98 -19.39 6.80
C GLU A 89 -3.91 -20.85 7.25
N MET A 90 -2.85 -21.57 6.88
CA MET A 90 -2.59 -22.94 7.35
C MET A 90 -1.95 -23.01 8.73
N GLY A 91 -1.70 -21.87 9.39
CA GLY A 91 -1.02 -21.82 10.69
C GLY A 91 0.47 -22.20 10.64
N ARG A 92 1.07 -22.25 9.45
CA ARG A 92 2.51 -22.46 9.23
C ARG A 92 3.28 -21.16 9.52
N VAL A 93 3.15 -20.68 10.75
CA VAL A 93 3.73 -19.41 11.21
C VAL A 93 4.66 -19.64 12.40
N GLY A 94 5.77 -18.92 12.44
CA GLY A 94 6.69 -18.90 13.57
C GLY A 94 6.42 -17.72 14.51
N SER A 95 6.86 -17.85 15.76
CA SER A 95 6.96 -16.72 16.67
C SER A 95 8.30 -15.96 16.47
N LEU A 96 8.39 -14.75 17.04
CA LEU A 96 9.67 -14.03 17.06
C LEU A 96 10.77 -14.81 17.79
N ASP A 97 10.43 -15.59 18.82
CA ASP A 97 11.40 -16.44 19.53
C ASP A 97 11.91 -17.57 18.62
N ASP A 98 11.05 -18.12 17.76
CA ASP A 98 11.45 -19.15 16.79
C ASP A 98 12.38 -18.57 15.73
N LEU A 99 12.13 -17.32 15.31
CA LEU A 99 13.02 -16.57 14.43
C LEU A 99 14.37 -16.29 15.10
N TYR A 100 14.40 -15.83 16.35
CA TYR A 100 15.66 -15.59 17.05
C TYR A 100 16.49 -16.87 17.21
N LYS A 101 15.84 -18.00 17.45
CA LYS A 101 16.51 -19.31 17.51
C LYS A 101 17.06 -19.75 16.16
N SER A 102 16.39 -19.45 15.05
CA SER A 102 16.87 -19.79 13.71
C SER A 102 18.00 -18.88 13.21
N LEU A 103 18.08 -17.64 13.74
CA LEU A 103 19.14 -16.69 13.41
C LEU A 103 20.42 -16.86 14.25
N LYS A 104 20.31 -17.40 15.47
CA LYS A 104 21.46 -17.64 16.36
C LYS A 104 22.59 -18.45 15.71
N PRO A 105 22.32 -19.54 14.96
CA PRO A 105 23.33 -20.30 14.23
C PRO A 105 23.92 -19.54 13.04
N LEU A 106 23.22 -18.53 12.50
CA LEU A 106 23.66 -17.77 11.33
C LEU A 106 24.65 -16.67 11.71
N LYS A 107 24.52 -16.11 12.92
CA LYS A 107 25.45 -15.10 13.45
C LYS A 107 26.87 -15.66 13.58
N ASP A 108 26.98 -16.94 13.96
CA ASP A 108 28.26 -17.64 14.09
C ASP A 108 28.96 -17.88 12.73
N VAL A 109 28.25 -17.72 11.60
CA VAL A 109 28.79 -17.90 10.24
C VAL A 109 29.40 -16.60 9.68
N PHE A 110 28.90 -15.44 10.12
CA PHE A 110 29.36 -14.12 9.63
C PHE A 110 30.39 -13.45 10.56
N ASP A 111 30.64 -14.01 11.76
CA ASP A 111 31.65 -13.56 12.73
C ASP A 111 33.00 -14.33 12.60
N THR A 112 33.30 -14.92 11.42
CA THR A 112 34.63 -15.52 11.06
C THR A 112 35.32 -14.70 9.98
#